data_AF-A0A0D4C1J0-F1
#
_entry.id   AF-A0A0D4C1J0-F1
#
_cell.length_a   1.000
_cell.length_b   1.000
_cell.length_c   1.000
_cell.angle_alpha   90.00
_cell.angle_beta   90.00
_cell.angle_gamma   90.00
#
_symmetry.space_group_name_H-M   'P 1'
#
loop_
_entity.id
_entity.type
_entity.pdbx_description
1 polymer ?
#
loop_
_entity_poly.entity_id
_entity_poly.type
_entity_poly.pdbx_seq_one_letter_code
_entity_poly.pdbx_strand_id
1 'polypeptide(L)'
;MARHWSEEDDRRLLELWGRWEEASEVLGRSVNAVLARTRALKNYRVTEKYGVEPNVGPIWTKEDDEALSDLWWTIQRDPNSRAMVAGTLGRTVGAIEARAMRIGLNDEISRPFSYARYWQHKYLADRGYSAQQIVEILGGNQWVVYDLLNRLGSTMKHPTREMRFPRLSRCTVCDTPPHRLGLCRLHYRRLLGGQPLHEPKGTRRMRESTAELTSRVANLRETGLTWREIGEILGKSESRVQEIGKNAGFTGAVEKPKKHGIPARWQEGCRCDECMTAMNEYKRLEHAKAAQKAANALEAGGHLPGQACPCDQCQAVKAKQLRERNGRTQLSATNNGKPWSGDEDEYILTSTERIEDKAATLGRTYAAVDNRLRALHKMGQQID
;
A
#
# COMPACT_ATOMS: atom_id res chain seq x y z
N MET A 1 35.18 -23.35 -8.68
CA MET A 1 34.16 -22.54 -9.38
C MET A 1 32.86 -23.33 -9.39
N ALA A 2 31.74 -22.74 -8.95
CA ALA A 2 30.46 -23.45 -8.91
C ALA A 2 29.89 -23.57 -10.34
N ARG A 3 29.64 -24.79 -10.80
CA ARG A 3 28.97 -25.07 -12.08
C ARG A 3 27.56 -24.44 -12.06
N HIS A 4 27.17 -23.69 -13.08
CA HIS A 4 25.83 -23.10 -13.17
C HIS A 4 24.77 -24.20 -13.33
N TRP A 5 23.55 -24.00 -12.82
CA TRP A 5 22.42 -24.92 -13.02
C TRP A 5 21.87 -24.76 -14.44
N SER A 6 21.74 -25.86 -15.19
CA SER A 6 21.08 -25.88 -16.50
C SER A 6 19.62 -26.29 -16.38
N GLU A 7 18.84 -26.09 -17.44
CA GLU A 7 17.45 -26.59 -17.51
C GLU A 7 17.38 -28.12 -17.45
N GLU A 8 18.40 -28.81 -17.98
CA GLU A 8 18.52 -30.27 -17.87
C GLU A 8 18.77 -30.69 -16.42
N ASP A 9 19.66 -29.98 -15.71
CA ASP A 9 19.93 -30.23 -14.30
C ASP A 9 18.65 -30.04 -13.47
N ASP A 10 17.83 -29.02 -13.79
CA ASP A 10 16.55 -28.77 -13.12
C ASP A 10 15.50 -29.84 -13.45
N ARG A 11 15.40 -30.28 -14.71
CA ARG A 11 14.48 -31.36 -15.12
C ARG A 11 14.83 -32.66 -14.41
N ARG A 12 16.11 -33.02 -14.40
CA ARG A 12 16.59 -34.23 -13.72
C ARG A 12 16.44 -34.14 -12.21
N LEU A 13 16.60 -32.96 -11.63
CA LEU A 13 16.32 -32.71 -10.21
C LEU A 13 14.83 -32.90 -9.85
N LEU A 14 13.91 -32.55 -10.75
CA LEU A 14 12.47 -32.78 -10.56
C LEU A 14 12.09 -34.26 -10.66
N GLU A 15 12.72 -35.03 -11.55
CA GLU A 15 12.53 -36.49 -11.64
C GLU A 15 13.00 -37.24 -10.37
N LEU A 16 14.02 -36.69 -9.72
CA LEU A 16 14.64 -37.25 -8.50
C LEU A 16 14.14 -36.55 -7.23
N TRP A 17 12.99 -35.88 -7.29
CA TRP A 17 12.45 -35.15 -6.15
C TRP A 17 12.21 -36.05 -4.92
N GLY A 18 12.64 -35.60 -3.75
CA GLY A 18 12.59 -36.37 -2.50
C GLY A 18 13.77 -37.32 -2.31
N ARG A 19 14.48 -37.67 -3.39
CA ARG A 19 15.63 -38.60 -3.42
C ARG A 19 16.93 -37.82 -3.55
N TRP A 20 17.22 -36.98 -2.56
CA TRP A 20 18.27 -35.95 -2.65
C TRP A 20 19.69 -36.49 -2.77
N GLU A 21 19.94 -37.67 -2.23
CA GLU A 21 21.25 -38.35 -2.33
C GLU A 21 21.46 -38.91 -3.75
N GLU A 22 20.44 -39.54 -4.33
CA GLU A 22 20.46 -40.00 -5.73
C GLU A 22 20.58 -38.81 -6.69
N ALA A 23 19.85 -37.71 -6.44
CA ALA A 23 19.97 -36.48 -7.20
C ALA A 23 21.38 -35.86 -7.10
N SER A 24 22.00 -35.94 -5.93
CA SER A 24 23.37 -35.45 -5.70
C SER A 24 24.39 -36.23 -6.55
N GLU A 25 24.25 -37.55 -6.59
CA GLU A 25 25.11 -38.44 -7.37
C GLU A 25 24.93 -38.21 -8.88
N VAL A 26 23.68 -38.25 -9.36
CA VAL A 26 23.34 -38.10 -10.78
C VAL A 26 23.74 -36.72 -11.34
N LEU A 27 23.56 -35.66 -10.56
CA LEU A 27 23.89 -34.30 -10.99
C LEU A 27 25.36 -33.93 -10.74
N GLY A 28 26.12 -34.78 -10.05
CA GLY A 28 27.50 -34.50 -9.66
C GLY A 28 27.63 -33.25 -8.78
N ARG A 29 26.68 -33.02 -7.87
CA ARG A 29 26.60 -31.83 -7.00
C ARG A 29 26.42 -32.26 -5.57
N SER A 30 26.86 -31.46 -4.60
CA SER A 30 26.59 -31.76 -3.19
C SER A 30 25.10 -31.76 -2.86
N VAL A 31 24.69 -32.61 -1.91
CA VAL A 31 23.32 -32.66 -1.37
C VAL A 31 22.83 -31.28 -0.93
N ASN A 32 23.70 -30.46 -0.34
CA ASN A 32 23.36 -29.09 0.04
C ASN A 32 23.06 -28.17 -1.14
N ALA A 33 23.82 -28.29 -2.24
CA ALA A 33 23.55 -27.54 -3.46
C ALA A 33 22.23 -27.99 -4.11
N VAL A 34 21.96 -29.29 -4.12
CA VAL A 34 20.68 -29.88 -4.54
C VAL A 34 19.55 -29.31 -3.71
N LEU A 35 19.60 -29.41 -2.37
CA LEU A 35 18.58 -28.86 -1.47
C LEU A 35 18.38 -27.35 -1.63
N ALA A 36 19.45 -26.58 -1.83
CA ALA A 36 19.36 -25.16 -2.09
C ALA A 36 18.66 -24.86 -3.42
N ARG A 37 18.96 -25.62 -4.48
CA ARG A 37 18.29 -25.49 -5.77
C ARG A 37 16.84 -25.94 -5.69
N THR A 38 16.54 -27.07 -5.06
CA THR A 38 15.18 -27.54 -4.77
C THR A 38 14.36 -26.49 -4.03
N ARG A 39 14.97 -25.77 -3.07
CA ARG A 39 14.33 -24.63 -2.39
C ARG A 39 14.11 -23.43 -3.30
N ALA A 40 15.03 -23.16 -4.23
CA ALA A 40 14.84 -22.13 -5.26
C ALA A 40 13.77 -22.54 -6.29
N LEU A 41 13.59 -23.86 -6.50
CA LEU A 41 12.56 -24.47 -7.34
C LEU A 41 11.23 -24.68 -6.60
N LYS A 42 11.03 -24.20 -5.36
CA LYS A 42 9.80 -24.41 -4.52
C LYS A 42 8.47 -23.90 -5.10
N ASN A 43 8.41 -23.60 -6.39
CA ASN A 43 7.21 -23.25 -7.14
C ASN A 43 6.48 -24.47 -7.75
N TYR A 44 6.76 -25.71 -7.34
CA TYR A 44 6.07 -26.94 -7.83
C TYR A 44 5.44 -27.75 -6.66
N ARG A 45 4.24 -28.31 -6.87
CA ARG A 45 3.54 -29.22 -5.92
C ARG A 45 3.33 -30.57 -6.62
N VAL A 46 3.53 -31.65 -5.88
CA VAL A 46 3.26 -33.02 -6.36
C VAL A 46 1.97 -33.50 -5.72
N THR A 47 1.07 -34.12 -6.49
CA THR A 47 -0.05 -34.91 -5.96
C THR A 47 0.07 -36.35 -6.44
N GLU A 48 -0.36 -37.32 -5.62
CA GLU A 48 -0.24 -38.76 -5.91
C GLU A 48 -1.07 -39.25 -7.11
N LYS A 49 -1.96 -38.42 -7.66
CA LYS A 49 -2.99 -38.87 -8.62
C LYS A 49 -2.74 -38.45 -10.06
N TYR A 50 -1.99 -37.37 -10.30
CA TYR A 50 -1.65 -36.84 -11.62
C TYR A 50 -0.26 -36.20 -11.48
N GLY A 51 0.67 -36.46 -12.41
CA GLY A 51 2.07 -36.06 -12.31
C GLY A 51 2.33 -34.57 -12.04
N VAL A 52 3.61 -34.20 -11.87
CA VAL A 52 4.08 -32.86 -11.47
C VAL A 52 3.31 -31.73 -12.16
N GLU A 53 2.44 -31.04 -11.41
CA GLU A 53 1.81 -29.80 -11.87
C GLU A 53 2.47 -28.59 -11.17
N PRO A 54 2.77 -27.51 -11.91
CA PRO A 54 3.36 -26.31 -11.34
C PRO A 54 2.42 -25.70 -10.28
N ASN A 55 2.98 -25.29 -9.13
CA ASN A 55 2.22 -24.71 -8.01
C ASN A 55 1.92 -23.21 -8.21
N VAL A 56 2.23 -22.74 -9.41
CA VAL A 56 1.68 -21.58 -10.06
C VAL A 56 1.12 -22.18 -11.33
N GLY A 57 -0.01 -21.73 -11.87
CA GLY A 57 -0.27 -21.98 -13.30
C GLY A 57 0.96 -21.56 -14.17
N PRO A 58 0.89 -21.60 -15.50
CA PRO A 58 1.97 -21.16 -16.41
C PRO A 58 2.68 -19.86 -15.96
N ILE A 59 3.93 -19.60 -16.34
CA ILE A 59 4.57 -18.29 -16.06
C ILE A 59 3.57 -17.17 -16.38
N TRP A 60 3.33 -16.23 -15.46
CA TRP A 60 2.40 -15.11 -15.70
C TRP A 60 2.81 -14.41 -16.98
N THR A 61 2.04 -14.61 -18.05
CA THR A 61 2.28 -13.96 -19.33
C THR A 61 1.63 -12.58 -19.32
N LYS A 62 1.88 -11.82 -20.39
CA LYS A 62 1.21 -10.54 -20.58
C LYS A 62 -0.30 -10.74 -20.78
N GLU A 63 -0.69 -11.81 -21.47
CA GLU A 63 -2.07 -12.20 -21.71
C GLU A 63 -2.77 -12.58 -20.39
N ASP A 64 -2.07 -13.26 -19.49
CA ASP A 64 -2.59 -13.55 -18.14
C ASP A 64 -2.81 -12.27 -17.32
N ASP A 65 -1.89 -11.30 -17.42
CA ASP A 65 -2.03 -10.00 -16.74
C ASP A 65 -3.21 -9.19 -17.31
N GLU A 66 -3.40 -9.23 -18.62
CA GLU A 66 -4.54 -8.59 -19.30
C GLU A 66 -5.86 -9.25 -18.88
N ALA A 67 -5.91 -10.59 -18.91
CA ALA A 67 -7.08 -11.36 -18.46
C ALA A 67 -7.39 -11.14 -16.98
N LEU A 68 -6.37 -11.10 -16.11
CA LEU A 68 -6.53 -10.77 -14.71
C LEU A 68 -7.05 -9.35 -14.54
N SER A 69 -6.51 -8.37 -15.27
CA SER A 69 -6.98 -6.98 -15.22
C SER A 69 -8.43 -6.82 -15.66
N ASP A 70 -8.87 -7.57 -16.68
CA ASP A 70 -10.25 -7.51 -17.17
C ASP A 70 -11.23 -8.20 -16.19
N LEU A 71 -10.82 -9.31 -15.57
CA LEU A 71 -11.64 -10.04 -14.60
C LEU A 71 -11.63 -9.42 -13.20
N TRP A 72 -10.63 -8.61 -12.86
CA TRP A 72 -10.46 -8.04 -11.50
C TRP A 72 -11.64 -7.19 -11.04
N TRP A 73 -12.34 -6.54 -11.98
CA TRP A 73 -13.57 -5.79 -11.68
C TRP A 73 -14.65 -6.69 -11.04
N THR A 74 -14.70 -7.97 -11.42
CA THR A 74 -15.68 -8.92 -10.85
C THR A 74 -15.42 -9.13 -9.37
N ILE A 75 -14.14 -9.24 -8.97
CA ILE A 75 -13.69 -9.37 -7.56
C ILE A 75 -14.01 -8.10 -6.78
N GLN A 76 -13.83 -6.93 -7.39
CA GLN A 76 -14.15 -5.65 -6.73
C GLN A 76 -15.64 -5.46 -6.50
N ARG A 77 -16.49 -5.89 -7.46
CA ARG A 77 -17.94 -5.79 -7.34
C ARG A 77 -18.53 -6.81 -6.38
N ASP A 78 -17.99 -8.03 -6.39
CA ASP A 78 -18.38 -9.11 -5.49
C ASP A 78 -17.12 -9.83 -4.96
N PRO A 79 -16.72 -9.55 -3.70
CA PRO A 79 -15.59 -10.22 -3.05
C PRO A 79 -15.67 -11.75 -3.07
N ASN A 80 -16.86 -12.35 -3.17
CA ASN A 80 -17.02 -13.81 -3.22
C ASN A 80 -16.64 -14.42 -4.58
N SER A 81 -16.51 -13.60 -5.63
CA SER A 81 -16.15 -14.06 -6.98
C SER A 81 -14.67 -14.42 -7.15
N ARG A 82 -13.83 -14.23 -6.11
CA ARG A 82 -12.39 -14.56 -6.12
C ARG A 82 -12.09 -15.98 -6.56
N ALA A 83 -12.84 -16.96 -6.04
CA ALA A 83 -12.64 -18.37 -6.38
C ALA A 83 -12.97 -18.66 -7.86
N MET A 84 -13.99 -18.00 -8.40
CA MET A 84 -14.39 -18.12 -9.80
C MET A 84 -13.34 -17.52 -10.74
N VAL A 85 -12.85 -16.31 -10.44
CA VAL A 85 -11.78 -15.67 -11.24
C VAL A 85 -10.48 -16.49 -11.18
N ALA A 86 -10.12 -16.99 -10.00
CA ALA A 86 -8.98 -17.88 -9.83
C ALA A 86 -9.13 -19.15 -10.68
N GLY A 87 -10.30 -19.79 -10.64
CA GLY A 87 -10.61 -20.95 -11.48
C GLY A 87 -10.56 -20.65 -12.98
N THR A 88 -11.05 -19.49 -13.40
CA THR A 88 -11.04 -19.04 -14.81
C THR A 88 -9.63 -18.88 -15.36
N LEU A 89 -8.70 -18.39 -14.52
CA LEU A 89 -7.30 -18.20 -14.89
C LEU A 89 -6.43 -19.46 -14.65
N GLY A 90 -7.01 -20.54 -14.13
CA GLY A 90 -6.24 -21.72 -13.70
C GLY A 90 -5.22 -21.38 -12.60
N ARG A 91 -5.56 -20.46 -11.69
CA ARG A 91 -4.71 -19.96 -10.61
C ARG A 91 -5.36 -20.19 -9.24
N THR A 92 -4.57 -20.01 -8.18
CA THR A 92 -5.09 -19.93 -6.81
C THR A 92 -5.51 -18.50 -6.48
N VAL A 93 -6.42 -18.33 -5.51
CA VAL A 93 -6.85 -17.01 -5.02
C VAL A 93 -5.65 -16.18 -4.54
N GLY A 94 -4.77 -16.76 -3.74
CA GLY A 94 -3.56 -16.05 -3.29
C GLY A 94 -2.62 -15.67 -4.43
N ALA A 95 -2.54 -16.46 -5.50
CA ALA A 95 -1.70 -16.13 -6.66
C ALA A 95 -2.25 -14.94 -7.46
N ILE A 96 -3.58 -14.88 -7.67
CA ILE A 96 -4.19 -13.74 -8.36
C ILE A 96 -4.11 -12.47 -7.52
N GLU A 97 -4.23 -12.55 -6.19
CA GLU A 97 -4.09 -11.39 -5.29
C GLU A 97 -2.64 -10.88 -5.23
N ALA A 98 -1.67 -11.78 -5.10
CA ALA A 98 -0.26 -11.42 -5.11
C ALA A 98 0.16 -10.83 -6.47
N ARG A 99 -0.38 -11.35 -7.58
CA ARG A 99 -0.12 -10.79 -8.91
C ARG A 99 -0.79 -9.43 -9.06
N ALA A 100 -2.05 -9.30 -8.67
CA ALA A 100 -2.80 -8.04 -8.70
C ALA A 100 -2.06 -6.92 -7.96
N MET A 101 -1.50 -7.20 -6.77
CA MET A 101 -0.66 -6.24 -6.06
C MET A 101 0.59 -5.82 -6.87
N ARG A 102 1.25 -6.78 -7.54
CA ARG A 102 2.45 -6.50 -8.35
C ARG A 102 2.16 -5.68 -9.62
N ILE A 103 0.97 -5.85 -10.20
CA ILE A 103 0.54 -5.11 -11.40
C ILE A 103 -0.33 -3.88 -11.06
N GLY A 104 -0.45 -3.53 -9.78
CA GLY A 104 -1.11 -2.30 -9.32
C GLY A 104 -2.64 -2.33 -9.31
N LEU A 105 -3.26 -3.52 -9.31
CA LEU A 105 -4.72 -3.71 -9.27
C LEU A 105 -5.35 -3.54 -7.86
N ASN A 106 -4.54 -3.41 -6.80
CA ASN A 106 -5.00 -3.53 -5.40
C ASN A 106 -5.27 -2.20 -4.68
N ASP A 107 -5.04 -1.04 -5.31
CA ASP A 107 -5.41 0.24 -4.70
C ASP A 107 -6.86 0.60 -5.05
N GLU A 108 -7.66 0.96 -4.05
CA GLU A 108 -8.98 1.58 -4.24
C GLU A 108 -8.93 2.85 -5.13
N ILE A 109 -7.72 3.43 -5.28
CA ILE A 109 -7.44 4.65 -6.04
C ILE A 109 -6.77 4.35 -7.39
N SER A 110 -6.02 3.25 -7.50
CA SER A 110 -5.35 2.86 -8.75
C SER A 110 -6.19 1.81 -9.44
N ARG A 111 -7.17 2.26 -10.23
CA ARG A 111 -7.75 1.41 -11.28
C ARG A 111 -6.70 1.27 -12.37
N PRO A 112 -6.10 0.10 -12.63
CA PRO A 112 -5.44 -0.11 -13.89
C PRO A 112 -6.58 -0.20 -14.89
N PHE A 113 -6.71 0.82 -15.73
CA PHE A 113 -7.37 0.62 -16.99
C PHE A 113 -6.60 -0.51 -17.68
N SER A 114 -7.26 -1.62 -18.03
CA SER A 114 -6.61 -2.58 -18.92
C SER A 114 -6.11 -1.84 -20.15
N TYR A 115 -5.00 -2.26 -20.74
CA TYR A 115 -4.36 -1.52 -21.83
C TYR A 115 -5.36 -1.23 -22.97
N ALA A 116 -6.29 -2.15 -23.22
CA ALA A 116 -7.42 -1.96 -24.13
C ALA A 116 -8.37 -0.83 -23.69
N ARG A 117 -8.78 -0.81 -22.41
CA ARG A 117 -9.65 0.23 -21.86
C ARG A 117 -8.95 1.59 -21.85
N TYR A 118 -7.64 1.63 -21.60
CA TYR A 118 -6.81 2.82 -21.72
C TYR A 118 -6.89 3.42 -23.12
N TRP A 119 -6.73 2.61 -24.18
CA TRP A 119 -6.81 3.09 -25.56
C TRP A 119 -8.21 3.55 -25.96
N GLN A 120 -9.27 2.91 -25.44
CA GLN A 120 -10.65 3.36 -25.67
C GLN A 120 -10.92 4.74 -25.07
N HIS A 121 -10.43 5.00 -23.84
CA HIS A 121 -10.59 6.31 -23.19
C HIS A 121 -9.81 7.40 -23.96
N LYS A 122 -8.58 7.10 -24.37
CA LYS A 122 -7.76 8.01 -25.18
C LYS A 122 -8.41 8.29 -26.54
N TYR A 123 -8.88 7.25 -27.24
CA TYR A 123 -9.54 7.38 -28.55
C TYR A 123 -10.79 8.27 -28.51
N LEU A 124 -11.62 8.16 -27.47
CA LEU A 124 -12.79 9.01 -27.29
C LEU A 124 -12.40 10.44 -26.91
N ALA A 125 -11.41 10.62 -26.03
CA ALA A 125 -10.92 11.94 -25.66
C ALA A 125 -10.27 12.69 -26.83
N ASP A 126 -9.48 12.00 -27.66
CA ASP A 126 -8.87 12.57 -28.87
C ASP A 126 -9.93 12.98 -29.92
N ARG A 127 -11.15 12.43 -29.84
CA ARG A 127 -12.34 12.87 -30.61
C ARG A 127 -13.17 13.97 -29.94
N GLY A 128 -12.73 14.47 -28.78
CA GLY A 128 -13.38 15.58 -28.08
C GLY A 128 -14.58 15.19 -27.21
N TYR A 129 -14.76 13.90 -26.91
CA TYR A 129 -15.76 13.48 -25.93
C TYR A 129 -15.37 13.92 -24.53
N SER A 130 -16.32 14.47 -23.77
CA SER A 130 -16.10 14.85 -22.38
C SER A 130 -15.98 13.62 -21.47
N ALA A 131 -15.34 13.77 -20.30
CA ALA A 131 -15.24 12.69 -19.32
C ALA A 131 -16.60 12.09 -18.93
N GLN A 132 -17.66 12.90 -18.91
CA GLN A 132 -19.02 12.41 -18.63
C GLN A 132 -19.54 11.52 -19.76
N GLN A 133 -19.40 11.95 -21.02
CA GLN A 133 -19.80 11.14 -22.17
C GLN A 133 -18.99 9.84 -22.28
N ILE A 134 -17.70 9.89 -21.93
CA ILE A 134 -16.83 8.69 -21.91
C ILE A 134 -17.32 7.71 -20.83
N VAL A 135 -17.74 8.19 -19.66
CA VAL A 135 -18.35 7.34 -18.63
C VAL A 135 -19.70 6.78 -19.08
N GLU A 136 -20.52 7.56 -19.77
CA GLU A 136 -21.79 7.08 -20.33
C GLU A 136 -21.58 5.98 -21.38
N ILE A 137 -20.51 6.06 -22.19
CA ILE A 137 -20.19 5.10 -23.25
C ILE A 137 -19.51 3.84 -22.70
N LEU A 138 -18.48 3.99 -21.86
CA LEU A 138 -17.62 2.89 -21.42
C LEU A 138 -17.93 2.40 -20.00
N GLY A 139 -18.81 3.08 -19.28
CA GLY A 139 -19.05 2.86 -17.86
C GLY A 139 -17.85 3.28 -16.99
N GLY A 140 -18.11 3.51 -15.69
CA GLY A 140 -17.06 3.80 -14.71
C GLY A 140 -17.37 5.02 -13.83
N ASN A 141 -16.30 5.61 -13.26
CA ASN A 141 -16.42 6.78 -12.39
C ASN A 141 -15.82 7.99 -13.11
N GLN A 142 -16.59 9.07 -13.17
CA GLN A 142 -16.24 10.31 -13.84
C GLN A 142 -14.91 10.90 -13.36
N TRP A 143 -14.62 10.86 -12.06
CA TRP A 143 -13.38 11.36 -11.49
C TRP A 143 -12.15 10.60 -11.97
N VAL A 144 -12.28 9.29 -12.17
CA VAL A 144 -11.17 8.44 -12.63
C VAL A 144 -10.89 8.67 -14.11
N VAL A 145 -11.94 8.90 -14.92
CA VAL A 145 -11.76 9.33 -16.31
C VAL A 145 -11.08 10.69 -16.38
N TYR A 146 -11.45 11.64 -15.49
CA TYR A 146 -10.76 12.93 -15.40
C TYR A 146 -9.28 12.79 -15.06
N ASP A 147 -8.92 12.02 -14.04
CA ASP A 147 -7.53 11.81 -13.63
C ASP A 147 -6.70 11.14 -14.75
N LEU A 148 -7.27 10.12 -15.42
CA LEU A 148 -6.63 9.45 -16.55
C LEU A 148 -6.34 10.42 -17.69
N LEU A 149 -7.33 11.23 -18.07
CA LEU A 149 -7.19 12.17 -19.18
C LEU A 149 -6.19 13.29 -18.86
N ASN A 150 -6.11 13.72 -17.59
CA ASN A 150 -5.09 14.67 -17.13
C ASN A 150 -3.67 14.06 -17.22
N ARG A 151 -3.49 12.79 -16.82
CA ARG A 151 -2.19 12.09 -16.93
C ARG A 151 -1.75 11.88 -18.37
N LEU A 152 -2.70 11.78 -19.31
CA LEU A 152 -2.44 11.58 -20.73
C LEU A 152 -1.93 12.83 -21.46
N GLY A 153 -1.90 13.99 -20.79
CA GLY A 153 -1.55 15.26 -21.43
C GLY A 153 -2.56 15.70 -22.50
N SER A 154 -3.66 14.96 -22.67
CA SER A 154 -4.81 15.38 -23.47
C SER A 154 -5.41 16.57 -22.71
N THR A 155 -5.14 17.79 -23.19
CA THR A 155 -5.71 19.01 -22.63
C THR A 155 -7.22 18.98 -22.83
N MET A 156 -7.94 18.34 -21.91
CA MET A 156 -9.36 18.56 -21.79
C MET A 156 -9.55 20.01 -21.41
N LYS A 157 -10.25 20.76 -22.26
CA LYS A 157 -10.81 22.04 -21.85
C LYS A 157 -11.76 21.73 -20.69
N HIS A 158 -11.32 22.07 -19.48
CA HIS A 158 -12.16 22.08 -18.28
C HIS A 158 -13.54 22.67 -18.64
N PRO A 159 -14.68 22.10 -18.21
CA PRO A 159 -16.00 22.65 -18.53
C PRO A 159 -16.29 24.00 -17.83
N THR A 160 -15.27 24.66 -17.26
CA THR A 160 -15.36 26.02 -16.71
C THR A 160 -14.92 27.11 -17.69
N ARG A 161 -14.57 26.78 -18.94
CA ARG A 161 -14.26 27.78 -19.99
C ARG A 161 -15.37 27.81 -21.04
N GLU A 162 -16.29 28.78 -20.88
CA GLU A 162 -17.26 29.30 -21.87
C GLU A 162 -17.54 28.40 -23.09
N MET A 163 -18.50 27.49 -22.97
CA MET A 163 -19.27 27.10 -24.16
C MET A 163 -20.06 28.33 -24.63
N ARG A 164 -19.70 28.84 -25.80
CA ARG A 164 -20.58 29.69 -26.60
C ARG A 164 -21.82 28.86 -26.93
N PHE A 165 -22.93 29.16 -26.25
CA PHE A 165 -24.25 28.72 -26.69
C PHE A 165 -24.52 29.22 -28.11
N PRO A 166 -25.30 28.50 -28.93
CA PRO A 166 -25.86 29.06 -30.15
C PRO A 166 -26.56 30.38 -29.80
N ARG A 167 -26.26 31.44 -30.56
CA ARG A 167 -26.76 32.80 -30.30
C ARG A 167 -28.30 32.80 -30.22
N LEU A 168 -28.84 32.81 -29.01
CA LEU A 168 -30.17 33.35 -28.76
C LEU A 168 -30.05 34.87 -28.83
N SER A 169 -30.89 35.49 -29.65
CA SER A 169 -30.90 36.91 -29.96
C SER A 169 -31.01 37.79 -28.71
N ARG A 170 -30.35 38.96 -28.76
CA ARG A 170 -30.35 39.98 -27.70
C ARG A 170 -31.77 40.43 -27.36
N CYS A 171 -31.99 40.79 -26.09
CA CYS A 171 -33.22 41.47 -25.67
C CYS A 171 -33.30 42.85 -26.36
N THR A 172 -34.36 43.07 -27.15
CA THR A 172 -34.57 44.28 -27.99
C THR A 172 -34.76 45.58 -27.20
N VAL A 173 -34.86 45.53 -25.87
CA VAL A 173 -35.14 46.71 -25.02
C VAL A 173 -33.89 47.28 -24.34
N CYS A 174 -32.85 46.47 -24.06
CA CYS A 174 -31.69 46.94 -23.28
C CYS A 174 -30.33 46.35 -23.67
N ASP A 175 -30.26 45.60 -24.77
CA ASP A 175 -29.03 45.22 -25.47
C ASP A 175 -27.93 44.49 -24.63
N THR A 176 -28.32 43.84 -23.51
CA THR A 176 -27.43 43.07 -22.62
C THR A 176 -27.66 41.54 -22.72
N PRO A 177 -26.64 40.69 -22.46
CA PRO A 177 -26.77 39.23 -22.53
C PRO A 177 -27.52 38.65 -21.32
N PRO A 178 -28.23 37.51 -21.46
CA PRO A 178 -29.04 36.95 -20.38
C PRO A 178 -28.17 36.32 -19.27
N HIS A 179 -28.51 36.55 -18.01
CA HIS A 179 -27.97 35.80 -16.86
C HIS A 179 -28.75 34.49 -16.65
N ARG A 180 -28.09 33.50 -16.02
CA ARG A 180 -28.51 32.10 -15.76
C ARG A 180 -29.89 31.87 -15.10
N LEU A 181 -30.68 32.91 -14.79
CA LEU A 181 -32.00 32.79 -14.15
C LEU A 181 -33.14 33.49 -14.94
N GLY A 182 -32.94 33.83 -16.22
CA GLY A 182 -34.06 34.12 -17.12
C GLY A 182 -34.84 35.42 -16.89
N LEU A 183 -34.37 36.37 -16.07
CA LEU A 183 -34.99 37.70 -15.94
C LEU A 183 -33.93 38.82 -15.88
N CYS A 184 -34.16 39.90 -16.65
CA CYS A 184 -33.28 41.06 -16.72
C CYS A 184 -33.37 41.90 -15.43
N ARG A 185 -32.21 42.23 -14.85
CA ARG A 185 -32.02 42.97 -13.58
C ARG A 185 -32.68 44.36 -13.56
N LEU A 186 -32.93 44.96 -14.73
CA LEU A 186 -33.63 46.26 -14.85
C LEU A 186 -35.14 46.15 -14.56
N HIS A 187 -35.74 44.97 -14.72
CA HIS A 187 -37.15 44.75 -14.36
C HIS A 187 -37.34 44.65 -12.84
N TYR A 188 -36.34 44.12 -12.12
CA TYR A 188 -36.39 43.96 -10.65
C TYR A 188 -36.22 45.29 -9.90
N ARG A 189 -35.49 46.26 -10.48
CA ARG A 189 -35.27 47.58 -9.87
C ARG A 189 -36.41 48.58 -10.07
N ARG A 190 -37.30 48.36 -11.04
CA ARG A 190 -38.51 49.19 -11.21
C ARG A 190 -39.63 48.82 -10.22
N LEU A 191 -39.56 47.64 -9.61
CA LEU A 191 -40.55 47.14 -8.65
C LEU A 191 -40.29 47.55 -7.19
N LEU A 192 -39.10 48.05 -6.84
CA LEU A 192 -38.70 48.32 -5.44
C LEU A 192 -38.08 49.71 -5.26
N GLY A 193 -38.81 50.76 -5.64
CA GLY A 193 -38.34 52.15 -5.71
C GLY A 193 -37.46 52.64 -4.55
N GLY A 194 -36.16 52.83 -4.82
CA GLY A 194 -35.19 53.38 -3.86
C GLY A 194 -34.24 54.38 -4.50
N GLN A 195 -34.19 55.59 -3.94
CA GLN A 195 -33.35 56.72 -4.33
C GLN A 195 -31.83 56.48 -4.06
N PRO A 196 -30.92 57.25 -4.70
CA PRO A 196 -29.48 57.12 -4.49
C PRO A 196 -29.03 57.84 -3.20
N LEU A 197 -28.13 57.21 -2.44
CA LEU A 197 -27.49 57.79 -1.25
C LEU A 197 -26.13 58.43 -1.59
N HIS A 198 -25.91 59.58 -0.95
CA HIS A 198 -24.72 60.44 -0.96
C HIS A 198 -23.39 59.74 -0.61
N GLU A 199 -22.30 60.28 -1.19
CA GLU A 199 -20.91 60.06 -0.77
C GLU A 199 -20.60 60.68 0.61
N PRO A 200 -19.56 60.17 1.32
CA PRO A 200 -18.68 61.11 1.99
C PRO A 200 -17.17 60.85 1.82
N LYS A 201 -16.48 61.99 1.79
CA LYS A 201 -15.03 62.21 1.66
C LYS A 201 -14.29 61.80 2.93
N GLY A 202 -13.11 61.21 2.74
CA GLY A 202 -12.06 61.08 3.75
C GLY A 202 -10.73 60.86 3.05
N THR A 203 -9.68 61.59 3.43
CA THR A 203 -8.34 61.58 2.84
C THR A 203 -7.81 60.15 2.71
N ARG A 204 -7.84 59.65 1.48
CA ARG A 204 -7.46 58.30 1.09
C ARG A 204 -5.94 58.21 1.17
N ARG A 205 -5.38 57.66 2.27
CA ARG A 205 -4.08 56.98 2.17
C ARG A 205 -4.22 56.07 0.96
N MET A 206 -3.41 56.27 -0.09
CA MET A 206 -3.46 55.44 -1.28
C MET A 206 -3.31 53.98 -0.83
N ARG A 207 -4.45 53.29 -0.71
CA ARG A 207 -4.45 51.86 -0.40
C ARG A 207 -3.88 51.24 -1.65
N GLU A 208 -2.68 50.68 -1.51
CA GLU A 208 -2.08 49.79 -2.50
C GLU A 208 -3.19 48.88 -3.02
N SER A 209 -3.35 48.88 -4.34
CA SER A 209 -4.46 48.14 -4.94
C SER A 209 -4.25 46.64 -4.65
N THR A 210 -5.35 45.89 -4.46
CA THR A 210 -5.25 44.45 -4.24
C THR A 210 -4.47 43.75 -5.35
N ALA A 211 -4.55 44.26 -6.59
CA ALA A 211 -3.81 43.75 -7.73
C ALA A 211 -2.29 43.94 -7.58
N GLU A 212 -1.85 45.13 -7.17
CA GLU A 212 -0.43 45.46 -6.98
C GLU A 212 0.21 44.61 -5.87
N LEU A 213 -0.49 44.46 -4.75
CA LEU A 213 -0.02 43.59 -3.66
C LEU A 213 0.05 42.12 -4.11
N THR A 214 -0.89 41.67 -4.95
CA THR A 214 -0.89 40.32 -5.50
C THR A 214 0.30 40.07 -6.42
N SER A 215 0.61 41.01 -7.32
CA SER A 215 1.79 40.94 -8.19
C SER A 215 3.11 40.93 -7.40
N ARG A 216 3.22 41.73 -6.33
CA ARG A 216 4.41 41.73 -5.47
C ARG A 216 4.59 40.40 -4.74
N VAL A 217 3.51 39.82 -4.21
CA VAL A 217 3.55 38.49 -3.56
C VAL A 217 3.97 37.41 -4.57
N ALA A 218 3.44 37.46 -5.80
CA ALA A 218 3.81 36.52 -6.87
C ALA A 218 5.30 36.60 -7.23
N ASN A 219 5.81 37.81 -7.50
CA ASN A 219 7.22 38.01 -7.86
C ASN A 219 8.17 37.55 -6.74
N LEU A 220 7.87 37.88 -5.48
CA LEU A 220 8.67 37.43 -4.34
C LEU A 220 8.60 35.91 -4.17
N ARG A 221 7.47 35.28 -4.50
CA ARG A 221 7.32 33.83 -4.45
C ARG A 221 8.15 33.11 -5.51
N GLU A 222 8.26 33.66 -6.71
CA GLU A 222 9.09 33.12 -7.80
C GLU A 222 10.59 33.13 -7.46
N THR A 223 11.05 34.03 -6.58
CA THR A 223 12.43 34.01 -6.07
C THR A 223 12.72 32.90 -5.05
N GLY A 224 11.73 32.08 -4.71
CA GLY A 224 11.87 30.95 -3.78
C GLY A 224 11.69 31.29 -2.30
N LEU A 225 11.34 32.54 -1.97
CA LEU A 225 11.10 32.97 -0.59
C LEU A 225 9.89 32.25 0.02
N THR A 226 9.97 31.95 1.31
CA THR A 226 8.87 31.39 2.11
C THR A 226 7.81 32.45 2.43
N TRP A 227 6.57 32.03 2.70
CA TRP A 227 5.47 32.96 3.01
C TRP A 227 5.77 33.90 4.19
N ARG A 228 6.55 33.42 5.16
CA ARG A 228 7.01 34.21 6.30
C ARG A 228 7.96 35.32 5.89
N GLU A 229 9.00 35.01 5.11
CA GLU A 229 9.97 36.00 4.62
C GLU A 229 9.29 37.05 3.74
N ILE A 230 8.33 36.65 2.91
CA ILE A 230 7.51 37.58 2.11
C ILE A 230 6.66 38.49 3.03
N GLY A 231 6.10 37.93 4.11
CA GLY A 231 5.38 38.71 5.13
C GLY A 231 6.25 39.76 5.81
N GLU A 232 7.48 39.40 6.18
CA GLU A 232 8.46 40.31 6.78
C GLU A 232 8.84 41.46 5.81
N ILE A 233 9.07 41.16 4.53
CA ILE A 233 9.39 42.17 3.50
C ILE A 233 8.21 43.12 3.24
N LEU A 234 6.98 42.60 3.23
CA LEU A 234 5.78 43.39 2.91
C LEU A 234 5.13 44.05 4.14
N GLY A 235 5.64 43.78 5.34
CA GLY A 235 5.01 44.23 6.60
C GLY A 235 3.60 43.68 6.77
N LYS A 236 3.39 42.40 6.41
CA LYS A 236 2.10 41.70 6.49
C LYS A 236 2.25 40.41 7.29
N SER A 237 1.17 39.92 7.88
CA SER A 237 1.16 38.59 8.51
C SER A 237 1.32 37.49 7.47
N GLU A 238 1.98 36.39 7.85
CA GLU A 238 2.18 35.21 7.00
C GLU A 238 0.85 34.70 6.42
N SER A 239 -0.19 34.58 7.25
CA SER A 239 -1.51 34.12 6.81
C SER A 239 -2.12 35.01 5.72
N ARG A 240 -1.91 36.33 5.80
CA ARG A 240 -2.44 37.26 4.81
C ARG A 240 -1.72 37.13 3.48
N VAL A 241 -0.40 36.98 3.50
CA VAL A 241 0.41 36.77 2.30
C VAL A 241 0.11 35.42 1.65
N GLN A 242 -0.11 34.39 2.47
CA GLN A 242 -0.51 33.07 1.99
C GLN A 242 -1.89 33.10 1.28
N GLU A 243 -2.86 33.82 1.83
CA GLU A 243 -4.18 34.02 1.21
C GLU A 243 -4.06 34.70 -0.16
N ILE A 244 -3.25 35.77 -0.24
CA ILE A 244 -2.98 36.49 -1.49
C ILE A 244 -2.27 35.59 -2.51
N GLY A 245 -1.28 34.81 -2.08
CA GLY A 245 -0.57 33.85 -2.92
C GLY A 245 -1.48 32.76 -3.47
N LYS A 246 -2.39 32.22 -2.65
CA LYS A 246 -3.41 31.25 -3.10
C LYS A 246 -4.34 31.84 -4.16
N ASN A 247 -4.79 33.08 -3.96
CA ASN A 247 -5.62 33.78 -4.94
C ASN A 247 -4.88 34.06 -6.26
N ALA A 248 -3.55 34.18 -6.20
CA ALA A 248 -2.68 34.28 -7.37
C ALA A 248 -2.34 32.92 -8.03
N GLY A 249 -2.87 31.80 -7.51
CA GLY A 249 -2.64 30.46 -8.06
C GLY A 249 -1.43 29.72 -7.47
N PHE A 250 -0.72 30.29 -6.49
CA PHE A 250 0.36 29.61 -5.78
C PHE A 250 -0.21 28.74 -4.66
N THR A 251 -0.62 27.52 -5.00
CA THR A 251 -1.19 26.55 -4.05
C THR A 251 -0.16 25.56 -3.48
N GLY A 252 1.09 25.62 -3.94
CA GLY A 252 2.17 24.73 -3.51
C GLY A 252 3.02 25.27 -2.36
N ALA A 253 3.45 24.37 -1.47
CA ALA A 253 4.65 24.60 -0.67
C ALA A 253 5.83 24.78 -1.64
N VAL A 254 6.69 25.79 -1.41
CA VAL A 254 7.98 25.84 -2.11
C VAL A 254 8.69 24.56 -1.73
N GLU A 255 9.07 23.79 -2.73
CA GLU A 255 9.78 22.55 -2.55
C GLU A 255 11.14 22.92 -1.95
N LYS A 256 11.22 22.90 -0.61
CA LYS A 256 12.48 23.09 0.08
C LYS A 256 13.41 21.98 -0.41
N PRO A 257 14.69 22.29 -0.73
CA PRO A 257 15.65 21.25 -1.05
C PRO A 257 15.59 20.20 0.06
N LYS A 258 15.25 18.96 -0.32
CA LYS A 258 15.02 17.88 0.63
C LYS A 258 16.34 17.65 1.35
N LYS A 259 16.38 17.93 2.66
CA LYS A 259 17.56 17.67 3.48
C LYS A 259 17.82 16.16 3.49
N HIS A 260 18.98 15.74 3.01
CA HIS A 260 19.48 14.37 3.07
C HIS A 260 20.14 14.11 4.44
N GLY A 261 20.54 12.86 4.71
CA GLY A 261 21.23 12.51 5.95
C GLY A 261 20.34 12.34 7.19
N ILE A 262 19.03 12.09 7.01
CA ILE A 262 18.11 11.78 8.12
C ILE A 262 17.35 10.47 7.87
N PRO A 263 17.06 9.65 8.91
CA PRO A 263 16.39 8.35 8.75
C PRO A 263 15.03 8.43 8.07
N ALA A 264 14.26 9.50 8.30
CA ALA A 264 12.93 9.70 7.72
C ALA A 264 12.96 9.68 6.18
N ARG A 265 14.01 10.23 5.55
CA ARG A 265 14.11 10.24 4.08
C ARG A 265 14.35 8.87 3.49
N TRP A 266 15.01 7.97 4.23
CA TRP A 266 15.10 6.57 3.82
C TRP A 266 13.72 5.92 3.76
N GLN A 267 12.84 6.23 4.71
CA GLN A 267 11.46 5.71 4.70
C GLN A 267 10.64 6.29 3.53
N GLU A 268 10.90 7.54 3.13
CA GLU A 268 10.29 8.18 1.96
C GLU A 268 10.90 7.77 0.60
N GLY A 269 11.82 6.79 0.59
CA GLY A 269 12.37 6.22 -0.65
C GLY A 269 13.72 6.76 -1.10
N CYS A 270 14.34 7.70 -0.37
CA CYS A 270 15.71 8.13 -0.67
C CYS A 270 16.73 7.02 -0.36
N ARG A 271 17.70 6.83 -1.24
CA ARG A 271 18.72 5.76 -1.13
C ARG A 271 20.16 6.27 -1.22
N CYS A 272 20.41 7.57 -1.08
CA CYS A 272 21.77 8.12 -1.10
C CYS A 272 22.59 7.69 0.12
N ASP A 273 23.92 7.78 0.01
CA ASP A 273 24.87 7.34 1.03
C ASP A 273 24.68 8.02 2.39
N GLU A 274 24.36 9.32 2.39
CA GLU A 274 24.08 10.07 3.62
C GLU A 274 22.84 9.54 4.35
N CYS A 275 21.74 9.32 3.62
CA CYS A 275 20.51 8.78 4.20
C CYS A 275 20.69 7.33 4.65
N MET A 276 21.48 6.54 3.92
CA MET A 276 21.81 5.17 4.30
C MET A 276 22.62 5.13 5.59
N THR A 277 23.64 5.98 5.70
CA THR A 277 24.48 6.14 6.90
C THR A 277 23.64 6.53 8.10
N ALA A 278 22.79 7.56 7.95
CA ALA A 278 21.89 8.01 9.02
C ALA A 278 20.91 6.91 9.46
N MET A 279 20.35 6.13 8.52
CA MET A 279 19.44 5.02 8.84
C MET A 279 20.16 3.88 9.57
N ASN A 280 21.39 3.55 9.18
CA ASN A 280 22.19 2.53 9.84
C ASN A 280 22.55 2.93 11.28
N GLU A 281 22.94 4.19 11.48
CA GLU A 281 23.21 4.73 12.82
C GLU A 281 21.96 4.72 13.70
N TYR A 282 20.81 5.14 13.15
CA TYR A 282 19.53 5.07 13.84
C TYR A 282 19.19 3.63 14.29
N LYS A 283 19.32 2.64 13.39
CA LYS A 283 19.09 1.22 13.74
C LYS A 283 20.06 0.74 14.82
N ARG A 284 21.33 1.14 14.74
CA ARG A 284 22.34 0.80 15.77
C ARG A 284 21.93 1.33 17.15
N LEU A 285 21.46 2.58 17.21
CA LEU A 285 20.98 3.20 18.46
C LEU A 285 19.71 2.53 18.99
N GLU A 286 18.75 2.19 18.12
CA GLU A 286 17.55 1.44 18.52
C GLU A 286 17.89 0.06 19.08
N HIS A 287 18.81 -0.67 18.45
CA HIS A 287 19.29 -1.94 18.97
C HIS A 287 20.00 -1.79 20.33
N ALA A 288 20.82 -0.75 20.50
CA ALA A 288 21.47 -0.47 21.77
C ALA A 288 20.46 -0.14 22.89
N LYS A 289 19.43 0.66 22.60
CA LYS A 289 18.33 0.94 23.54
C LYS A 289 17.56 -0.32 23.90
N ALA A 290 17.26 -1.18 22.93
CA ALA A 290 16.58 -2.44 23.18
C ALA A 290 17.42 -3.38 24.05
N ALA A 291 18.73 -3.46 23.81
CA ALA A 291 19.65 -4.23 24.64
C ALA A 291 19.73 -3.69 26.08
N GLN A 292 19.83 -2.37 26.25
CA GLN A 292 19.82 -1.75 27.58
C GLN A 292 18.50 -2.01 28.32
N LYS A 293 17.36 -1.87 27.64
CA LYS A 293 16.05 -2.19 28.21
C LYS A 293 15.95 -3.66 28.62
N ALA A 294 16.54 -4.56 27.83
CA ALA A 294 16.58 -5.97 28.16
C ALA A 294 17.47 -6.27 29.38
N ALA A 295 18.63 -5.63 29.48
CA ALA A 295 19.51 -5.72 30.64
C ALA A 295 18.82 -5.22 31.91
N ASN A 296 18.20 -4.04 31.85
CA ASN A 296 17.44 -3.46 32.98
C ASN A 296 16.27 -4.36 33.41
N ALA A 297 15.58 -4.99 32.45
CA ALA A 297 14.49 -5.92 32.75
C ALA A 297 15.00 -7.19 33.45
N LEU A 298 16.18 -7.69 33.05
CA LEU A 298 16.83 -8.83 33.70
C LEU A 298 17.21 -8.50 35.15
N GLU A 299 17.79 -7.33 35.39
CA GLU A 299 18.16 -6.85 36.73
C GLU A 299 16.94 -6.65 37.63
N ALA A 300 15.84 -6.13 37.07
CA ALA A 300 14.60 -5.92 37.79
C ALA A 300 13.80 -7.22 38.07
N GLY A 301 14.31 -8.39 37.71
CA GLY A 301 13.57 -9.66 37.79
C GLY A 301 12.33 -9.71 36.90
N GLY A 302 12.21 -8.77 35.96
CA GLY A 302 11.06 -8.59 35.09
C GLY A 302 11.05 -9.56 33.92
N HIS A 303 9.86 -10.04 33.55
CA HIS A 303 9.66 -10.78 32.31
C HIS A 303 9.87 -9.83 31.13
N LEU A 304 10.76 -10.16 30.18
CA LEU A 304 10.96 -9.37 28.97
C LEU A 304 9.63 -9.27 28.20
N PRO A 305 9.06 -8.07 28.01
CA PRO A 305 7.87 -7.92 27.19
C PRO A 305 8.25 -8.07 25.72
N GLY A 306 7.82 -9.16 25.08
CA GLY A 306 7.81 -9.29 23.63
C GLY A 306 8.72 -10.38 23.06
N GLN A 307 8.08 -11.40 22.51
CA GLN A 307 8.67 -12.35 21.59
C GLN A 307 9.22 -11.58 20.37
N ALA A 308 10.55 -11.54 20.18
CA ALA A 308 11.22 -11.58 18.87
C ALA A 308 12.62 -10.94 18.85
N CYS A 309 13.24 -10.57 19.97
CA CYS A 309 14.66 -10.18 19.89
C CYS A 309 15.51 -11.40 19.48
N PRO A 310 16.24 -11.35 18.35
CA PRO A 310 17.01 -12.48 17.85
C PRO A 310 18.43 -12.54 18.42
N CYS A 311 18.82 -11.60 19.30
CA CYS A 311 20.20 -11.56 19.82
C CYS A 311 20.50 -12.74 20.76
N ASP A 312 21.78 -13.14 20.78
CA ASP A 312 22.25 -14.31 21.53
C ASP A 312 21.92 -14.24 23.03
N GLN A 313 21.99 -13.05 23.63
CA GLN A 313 21.64 -12.84 25.03
C GLN A 313 20.16 -13.14 25.31
N CYS A 314 19.27 -12.62 24.48
CA CYS A 314 17.82 -12.89 24.61
C CYS A 314 17.50 -14.36 24.35
N GLN A 315 18.20 -15.00 23.41
CA GLN A 315 18.06 -16.44 23.15
C GLN A 315 18.51 -17.28 24.35
N ALA A 316 19.63 -16.93 24.97
CA ALA A 316 20.14 -17.61 26.17
C ALA A 316 19.14 -17.53 27.34
N VAL A 317 18.55 -16.35 27.58
CA VAL A 317 17.52 -16.16 28.62
C VAL A 317 16.28 -17.00 28.33
N LYS A 318 15.78 -17.00 27.10
CA LYS A 318 14.64 -17.85 26.69
C LYS A 318 14.94 -19.33 26.88
N ALA A 319 16.13 -19.78 26.46
CA ALA A 319 16.57 -21.15 26.63
C ALA A 319 16.68 -21.55 28.10
N LYS A 320 17.08 -20.63 28.99
CA LYS A 320 17.08 -20.86 30.45
C LYS A 320 15.66 -20.98 30.99
N GLN A 321 14.77 -20.04 30.66
CA GLN A 321 13.37 -20.07 31.10
C GLN A 321 12.63 -21.33 30.62
N LEU A 322 12.86 -21.75 29.38
CA LEU A 322 12.28 -22.97 28.83
C LEU A 322 12.77 -24.20 29.59
N ARG A 323 14.07 -24.27 29.92
CA ARG A 323 14.64 -25.34 30.75
C ARG A 323 14.01 -25.38 32.15
N GLU A 324 13.83 -24.23 32.79
CA GLU A 324 13.19 -24.13 34.10
C GLU A 324 11.73 -24.60 34.07
N ARG A 325 10.94 -24.19 33.06
CA ARG A 325 9.54 -24.63 32.89
C ARG A 325 9.44 -26.13 32.63
N ASN A 326 10.32 -26.66 31.77
CA ASN A 326 10.40 -28.10 31.54
C ASN A 326 10.78 -28.86 32.82
N GLY A 327 11.78 -28.39 33.57
CA GLY A 327 12.21 -29.04 34.80
C GLY A 327 11.09 -29.18 35.84
N ARG A 328 10.21 -28.18 35.95
CA ARG A 328 9.05 -28.23 36.86
C ARG A 328 8.05 -29.34 36.53
N THR A 329 7.83 -29.60 35.24
CA THR A 329 6.85 -30.60 34.77
C THR A 329 7.47 -31.97 34.54
N GLN A 330 8.80 -32.04 34.37
CA GLN A 330 9.52 -33.28 34.09
C GLN A 330 9.42 -34.29 35.24
N LEU A 331 9.40 -33.82 36.50
CA LEU A 331 9.32 -34.70 37.66
C LEU A 331 7.95 -35.39 37.81
N SER A 332 6.88 -34.75 37.32
CA SER A 332 5.51 -35.29 37.37
C SER A 332 5.06 -35.95 36.07
N ALA A 333 5.91 -35.98 35.04
CA ALA A 333 5.55 -36.48 33.73
C ALA A 333 5.60 -38.03 33.66
N THR A 334 4.43 -38.67 33.74
CA THR A 334 4.26 -40.14 33.67
C THR A 334 3.99 -40.67 32.25
N ASN A 335 3.68 -39.78 31.30
CA ASN A 335 3.28 -40.10 29.93
C ASN A 335 4.34 -39.69 28.88
N ASN A 336 5.61 -39.57 29.28
CA ASN A 336 6.70 -39.30 28.34
C ASN A 336 6.82 -40.44 27.30
N GLY A 337 6.86 -40.08 26.01
CA GLY A 337 7.02 -41.02 24.89
C GLY A 337 5.76 -41.78 24.45
N LYS A 338 4.64 -41.67 25.19
CA LYS A 338 3.37 -42.29 24.77
C LYS A 338 2.75 -41.53 23.59
N PRO A 339 2.00 -42.18 22.69
CA PRO A 339 1.24 -41.48 21.64
C PRO A 339 0.19 -40.54 22.26
N TRP A 340 -0.21 -39.50 21.54
CA TRP A 340 -1.29 -38.59 21.95
C TRP A 340 -2.66 -39.20 21.64
N SER A 341 -3.60 -39.12 22.58
CA SER A 341 -5.00 -39.52 22.33
C SER A 341 -5.85 -38.35 21.82
N GLY A 342 -7.02 -38.66 21.24
CA GLY A 342 -7.98 -37.64 20.81
C GLY A 342 -8.47 -36.77 21.97
N ASP A 343 -8.75 -37.37 23.12
CA ASP A 343 -9.19 -36.65 24.32
C ASP A 343 -8.12 -35.68 24.85
N GLU A 344 -6.83 -36.08 24.78
CA GLU A 344 -5.72 -35.20 25.16
C GLU A 344 -5.64 -33.99 24.19
N ASP A 345 -5.82 -34.21 22.90
CA ASP A 345 -5.81 -33.14 21.89
C ASP A 345 -6.99 -32.17 22.08
N GLU A 346 -8.19 -32.70 22.32
CA GLU A 346 -9.39 -31.91 22.62
C GLU A 346 -9.19 -31.08 23.88
N TYR A 347 -8.67 -31.68 24.95
CA TYR A 347 -8.37 -30.96 26.20
C TYR A 347 -7.32 -29.86 25.99
N ILE A 348 -6.25 -30.13 25.22
CA ILE A 348 -5.22 -29.13 24.90
C ILE A 348 -5.81 -27.92 24.18
N LEU A 349 -6.69 -28.14 23.21
CA LEU A 349 -7.29 -27.08 22.39
C LEU A 349 -8.35 -26.26 23.15
N THR A 350 -9.15 -26.92 23.98
CA THR A 350 -10.33 -26.30 24.62
C THR A 350 -10.03 -25.70 26.00
N SER A 351 -9.08 -26.26 26.74
CA SER A 351 -8.76 -25.79 28.09
C SER A 351 -8.15 -24.37 28.07
N THR A 352 -8.62 -23.53 28.99
CA THR A 352 -8.09 -22.16 29.22
C THR A 352 -6.93 -22.12 30.21
N GLU A 353 -6.54 -23.27 30.76
CA GLU A 353 -5.43 -23.39 31.70
C GLU A 353 -4.09 -23.00 31.06
N ARG A 354 -3.10 -22.73 31.92
CA ARG A 354 -1.74 -22.49 31.45
C ARG A 354 -1.13 -23.80 30.94
N ILE A 355 -0.16 -23.70 30.03
CA ILE A 355 0.52 -24.89 29.47
C ILE A 355 1.17 -25.72 30.59
N GLU A 356 1.70 -25.09 31.63
CA GLU A 356 2.25 -25.77 32.80
C GLU A 356 1.20 -26.66 33.50
N ASP A 357 -0.02 -26.15 33.69
CA ASP A 357 -1.10 -26.85 34.39
C ASP A 357 -1.64 -27.98 33.52
N LYS A 358 -1.84 -27.73 32.21
CA LYS A 358 -2.17 -28.77 31.23
C LYS A 358 -1.15 -29.91 31.23
N ALA A 359 0.14 -29.59 31.28
CA ALA A 359 1.20 -30.58 31.32
C ALA A 359 1.16 -31.43 32.60
N ALA A 360 0.90 -30.81 33.75
CA ALA A 360 0.72 -31.54 35.01
C ALA A 360 -0.50 -32.47 34.95
N THR A 361 -1.66 -31.98 34.49
CA THR A 361 -2.91 -32.75 34.36
C THR A 361 -2.74 -33.95 33.43
N LEU A 362 -2.06 -33.76 32.29
CA LEU A 362 -1.85 -34.81 31.29
C LEU A 362 -0.69 -35.75 31.64
N GLY A 363 0.07 -35.48 32.70
CA GLY A 363 1.29 -36.22 33.02
C GLY A 363 2.35 -36.11 31.91
N ARG A 364 2.40 -34.98 31.20
CA ARG A 364 3.32 -34.70 30.09
C ARG A 364 4.32 -33.60 30.50
N THR A 365 5.38 -33.42 29.72
CA THR A 365 6.27 -32.25 29.92
C THR A 365 5.68 -31.00 29.26
N TYR A 366 6.03 -29.83 29.79
CA TYR A 366 5.66 -28.53 29.22
C TYR A 366 5.98 -28.45 27.72
N ALA A 367 7.20 -28.82 27.32
CA ALA A 367 7.60 -28.82 25.92
C ALA A 367 6.77 -29.78 25.04
N ALA A 368 6.36 -30.95 25.57
CA ALA A 368 5.52 -31.87 24.82
C ALA A 368 4.14 -31.25 24.53
N VAL A 369 3.52 -30.62 25.54
CA VAL A 369 2.22 -29.94 25.38
C VAL A 369 2.32 -28.71 24.47
N ASP A 370 3.32 -27.85 24.65
CA ASP A 370 3.52 -26.66 23.78
C ASP A 370 3.75 -27.08 22.31
N ASN A 371 4.60 -28.09 22.07
CA ASN A 371 4.82 -28.61 20.72
C ASN A 371 3.57 -29.24 20.11
N ARG A 372 2.78 -29.97 20.90
CA ARG A 372 1.52 -30.58 20.43
C ARG A 372 0.48 -29.52 20.09
N LEU A 373 0.28 -28.52 20.96
CA LEU A 373 -0.63 -27.40 20.71
C LEU A 373 -0.29 -26.68 19.40
N ARG A 374 1.00 -26.39 19.15
CA ARG A 374 1.45 -25.79 17.88
C ARG A 374 1.17 -26.67 16.68
N ALA A 375 1.36 -27.98 16.80
CA ALA A 375 1.06 -28.93 15.74
C ALA A 375 -0.45 -28.96 15.44
N LEU A 376 -1.31 -29.00 16.47
CA LEU A 376 -2.76 -28.98 16.32
C LEU A 376 -3.26 -27.69 15.68
N HIS A 377 -2.75 -26.52 16.09
CA HIS A 377 -3.07 -25.24 15.44
C HIS A 377 -2.66 -25.22 13.97
N LYS A 378 -1.50 -25.78 13.64
CA LYS A 378 -1.03 -25.87 12.26
C LYS A 378 -1.92 -26.80 11.42
N MET A 379 -2.44 -27.87 12.01
CA MET A 379 -3.37 -28.79 11.34
C MET A 379 -4.76 -28.16 11.16
N GLY A 380 -5.28 -27.45 12.16
CA GLY A 380 -6.56 -26.73 12.06
C GLY A 380 -6.54 -25.66 10.95
N GLN A 381 -5.44 -24.94 10.79
CA GLN A 381 -5.23 -23.97 9.71
C GLN A 381 -5.12 -24.58 8.30
N GLN A 382 -5.06 -25.91 8.17
CA GLN A 382 -5.02 -26.61 6.88
C GLN A 382 -6.38 -27.21 6.48
N ILE A 383 -7.36 -27.18 7.39
CA ILE A 383 -8.69 -27.78 7.18
C ILE A 383 -9.72 -26.71 6.74
N ASP A 384 -9.38 -25.43 6.89
CA ASP A 384 -10.06 -24.27 6.28
C ASP A 384 -9.38 -23.86 4.96
#